data_AF-A0A6M1UD13-F1
#
_entry.id   AF-A0A6M1UD13-F1
#
_cell.length_a   1.000
_cell.length_b   1.000
_cell.length_c   1.000
_cell.angle_alpha   90.00
_cell.angle_beta   90.00
_cell.angle_gamma   90.00
#
_symmetry.space_group_name_H-M   'P 1'
#
loop_
_entity.id
_entity.type
_entity.pdbx_description
1 polymer ?
#
loop_
_entity_poly.entity_id
_entity_poly.type
_entity_poly.pdbx_seq_one_letter_code
_entity_poly.pdbx_strand_id
1 'polypeptide(L)' 'MKLIECLNQLPDEMGLIDLTETGKKVKTVKEIKSELKNPNEDGYELRTNKYNYGKDIKFSIGLIDGPNIYNQA' A
#
# COMPACT_ATOMS: atom_id res chain seq x y z
N MET A 1 7.41 10.19 2.61
CA MET A 1 5.96 10.48 2.54
C MET A 1 5.30 9.80 3.73
N LYS A 2 4.12 10.26 4.15
CA LYS A 2 3.35 9.59 5.22
C LYS A 2 2.56 8.41 4.68
N LEU A 3 2.32 7.40 5.51
CA LEU A 3 1.51 6.24 5.10
C LEU A 3 0.10 6.63 4.62
N ILE A 4 -0.55 7.57 5.32
CA ILE A 4 -1.88 8.06 4.93
C ILE A 4 -1.87 8.76 3.57
N GLU A 5 -0.80 9.47 3.23
CA GLU A 5 -0.66 10.15 1.93
C GLU A 5 -0.47 9.14 0.79
N CYS A 6 0.25 8.04 1.03
CA CYS A 6 0.35 6.93 0.09
C CYS A 6 -1.03 6.29 -0.15
N LEU A 7 -1.80 6.04 0.91
CA LEU A 7 -3.13 5.45 0.81
C LEU A 7 -4.16 6.39 0.16
N ASN A 8 -4.01 7.70 0.33
CA ASN A 8 -4.90 8.69 -0.30
C ASN A 8 -4.70 8.81 -1.82
N GLN A 9 -3.57 8.34 -2.35
CA GLN A 9 -3.32 8.26 -3.79
C GLN A 9 -3.93 7.02 -4.44
N LEU A 10 -4.47 6.09 -3.64
CA LEU A 10 -5.07 4.85 -4.12
C LEU A 10 -6.61 4.90 -4.01
N PRO A 11 -7.34 4.20 -4.90
CA PRO A 11 -8.79 4.06 -4.78
C PRO A 11 -9.18 3.35 -3.49
N ASP A 12 -10.22 3.84 -2.81
CA ASP A 12 -10.68 3.30 -1.52
C ASP A 12 -11.10 1.83 -1.57
N GLU A 13 -11.63 1.39 -2.71
CA GLU A 13 -12.06 0.00 -2.96
C GLU A 13 -10.91 -0.92 -3.40
N MET A 14 -9.71 -0.38 -3.62
CA MET A 14 -8.55 -1.19 -4.02
C MET A 14 -8.15 -2.14 -2.89
N GLY A 15 -8.09 -3.43 -3.20
CA GLY A 15 -7.58 -4.45 -2.30
C GLY A 15 -6.05 -4.39 -2.20
N LEU A 16 -5.56 -4.35 -0.97
CA LEU A 16 -4.15 -4.45 -0.63
C LEU A 16 -3.92 -5.68 0.25
N ILE A 17 -2.90 -6.46 -0.10
CA ILE A 17 -2.37 -7.55 0.72
C ILE A 17 -1.46 -6.92 1.78
N ASP A 18 -1.81 -7.12 3.05
CA ASP A 18 -0.92 -6.80 4.17
C ASP A 18 0.20 -7.85 4.23
N LEU A 19 1.44 -7.38 4.09
CA LEU A 19 2.65 -8.21 4.13
C LEU A 19 3.28 -8.28 5.52
N THR A 20 2.80 -7.47 6.46
CA THR A 20 3.25 -7.50 7.86
C THR A 20 2.53 -8.57 8.67
N GLU A 21 1.31 -8.93 8.26
CA GLU A 21 0.52 -9.98 8.87
C GLU A 21 0.76 -11.34 8.17
N THR A 22 0.98 -12.38 8.97
CA THR A 22 1.03 -13.76 8.47
C THR A 22 -0.33 -14.16 7.90
N GLY A 23 -0.37 -14.65 6.66
CA GLY A 23 -1.60 -15.16 6.03
C GLY A 23 -2.14 -14.36 4.85
N LYS A 24 -1.41 -13.35 4.35
CA LYS A 24 -1.78 -12.54 3.16
C LYS A 24 -3.21 -11.98 3.26
N LYS A 25 -3.52 -11.31 4.37
CA LYS A 25 -4.84 -10.72 4.56
C LYS A 25 -5.05 -9.59 3.56
N VAL A 26 -6.07 -9.71 2.72
CA VAL A 26 -6.49 -8.65 1.80
C VAL A 26 -7.44 -7.73 2.55
N LYS A 27 -7.14 -6.43 2.54
CA LYS A 27 -8.00 -5.36 3.06
C LYS A 27 -8.10 -4.27 2.01
N THR A 28 -9.24 -3.61 1.97
CA THR A 28 -9.40 -2.42 1.11
C THR A 28 -8.60 -1.25 1.67
N VAL A 29 -8.21 -0.31 0.80
CA VAL A 29 -7.57 0.95 1.20
C VAL A 29 -8.41 1.67 2.27
N LYS A 30 -9.75 1.65 2.14
CA LYS A 30 -10.66 2.25 3.13
C LYS A 30 -10.57 1.59 4.51
N GLU A 31 -10.53 0.26 4.56
CA GLU A 31 -10.37 -0.50 5.81
C GLU A 31 -9.02 -0.17 6.45
N ILE A 32 -7.94 -0.18 5.67
CA ILE A 32 -6.60 0.14 6.16
C ILE A 32 -6.56 1.56 6.72
N LYS A 33 -7.11 2.55 6.02
CA LYS A 33 -7.21 3.94 6.51
C LYS A 33 -7.92 4.04 7.86
N SER A 34 -8.96 3.22 8.07
CA SER A 34 -9.75 3.21 9.31
C SER A 34 -9.02 2.51 10.47
N GLU A 35 -8.16 1.54 10.18
CA GLU A 35 -7.37 0.79 11.17
C GLU A 35 -6.02 1.44 11.52
N LEU A 36 -5.60 2.48 10.80
CA LEU A 36 -4.34 3.17 11.04
C LEU A 36 -4.28 3.80 12.43
N LYS A 37 -3.40 3.25 13.29
CA LYS A 37 -3.11 3.81 14.61
C LYS A 37 -2.25 5.08 14.54
N ASN A 38 -1.30 5.12 13.59
CA ASN A 38 -0.34 6.20 13.41
C ASN A 38 -0.41 6.76 11.97
N PRO A 39 -1.46 7.51 11.59
CA PRO A 39 -1.63 7.98 10.21
C PRO A 39 -0.54 8.98 9.77
N ASN A 40 0.11 9.65 10.72
CA ASN A 40 1.15 10.64 10.46
C ASN A 40 2.58 10.07 10.49
N GLU A 41 2.73 8.74 10.47
CA GLU A 41 4.05 8.13 10.43
C GLU A 41 4.70 8.37 9.06
N ASP A 42 5.87 9.01 9.10
CA ASP A 42 6.72 9.26 7.96
C ASP A 42 7.63 8.05 7.65
N GLY A 43 8.28 8.07 6.49
CA GLY A 43 9.20 7.02 6.07
C GLY A 43 8.62 6.02 5.07
N TYR A 44 7.46 6.34 4.48
CA TYR A 44 6.82 5.51 3.46
C TYR A 44 6.97 6.11 2.06
N GLU A 45 6.77 5.25 1.08
CA GLU A 45 6.68 5.59 -0.33
C GLU A 45 5.64 4.73 -1.05
N LEU A 46 5.00 5.33 -2.06
CA LEU A 46 4.15 4.62 -3.01
C LEU A 46 5.01 4.19 -4.21
N ARG A 47 5.09 2.88 -4.44
CA ARG A 47 5.83 2.28 -5.54
C ARG A 47 4.85 1.86 -6.64
N THR A 48 5.15 2.26 -7.88
CA THR A 48 4.37 1.89 -9.06
C THR A 48 5.18 0.97 -9.94
N ASN A 49 4.77 -0.30 -10.03
CA ASN A 49 5.43 -1.31 -10.83
C ASN A 49 4.64 -1.54 -12.12
N LYS A 50 5.32 -1.37 -13.25
CA LYS A 50 4.75 -1.62 -14.58
C LYS A 50 5.10 -3.04 -15.02
N TYR A 51 4.09 -3.82 -15.34
CA TYR A 51 4.19 -5.18 -15.87
C TYR A 51 3.73 -5.20 -17.34
N ASN A 52 4.08 -6.27 -18.05
CA ASN A 52 3.62 -6.51 -19.43
C ASN A 52 3.85 -5.31 -20.37
N TYR A 53 5.06 -4.74 -20.35
CA TYR A 53 5.42 -3.55 -21.15
C TYR A 53 4.57 -2.31 -20.84
N GLY A 54 4.10 -2.18 -19.59
CA GLY A 54 3.29 -1.05 -19.14
C GLY A 54 1.79 -1.20 -19.36
N LYS A 55 1.34 -2.37 -19.83
CA LYS A 55 -0.10 -2.69 -19.94
C LYS A 55 -0.75 -2.87 -18.57
N ASP A 56 0.01 -3.39 -17.62
CA ASP A 56 -0.46 -3.64 -16.27
C ASP A 56 0.33 -2.77 -15.30
N ILE A 57 -0.38 -2.07 -14.42
CA ILE A 57 0.22 -1.25 -13.38
C ILE A 57 -0.20 -1.85 -12.04
N LYS A 58 0.78 -2.22 -11.21
CA LYS A 58 0.53 -2.57 -9.81
C LYS A 58 1.10 -1.55 -8.86
N PHE A 59 0.36 -1.31 -7.79
CA PHE A 59 0.78 -0.43 -6.71
C PHE A 59 1.27 -1.23 -5.51
N SER A 60 2.28 -0.68 -4.83
CA SER A 60 2.79 -1.21 -3.57
C SER A 60 3.13 -0.04 -2.64
N ILE A 61 2.98 -0.23 -1.33
CA ILE A 61 3.43 0.74 -0.34
C ILE A 61 4.54 0.08 0.48
N GLY A 62 5.67 0.75 0.59
CA GLY A 62 6.84 0.26 1.33
C GLY A 62 7.47 1.34 2.19
N LEU A 63 8.38 0.92 3.05
CA LEU A 63 9.30 1.84 3.71
C LEU A 63 10.32 2.35 2.68
N ILE A 64 10.72 3.63 2.79
CA ILE A 64 11.80 4.20 1.98
C ILE A 64 13.05 3.34 2.16
N ASP A 65 13.66 2.92 1.06
CA ASP A 65 14.81 1.99 1.03
C ASP A 65 14.59 0.67 1.79
N GLY A 66 13.33 0.30 2.04
CA GLY A 66 12.94 -0.84 2.86
C GLY A 66 11.95 -1.79 2.18
N PRO A 67 11.44 -2.78 2.93
CA PRO A 67 10.49 -3.77 2.40
C PRO A 67 9.13 -3.15 2.07
N ASN A 68 8.37 -3.84 1.22
CA ASN A 68 6.95 -3.54 1.03
C ASN A 68 6.17 -3.96 2.27
N ILE A 69 5.22 -3.11 2.67
CA ILE A 69 4.25 -3.35 3.74
C ILE A 69 2.91 -3.76 3.13
N TYR A 70 2.54 -3.16 2.00
CA TYR A 70 1.33 -3.47 1.25
C TYR A 70 1.63 -3.71 -0.22
N ASN A 71 0.97 -4.70 -0.82
CA ASN A 71 0.95 -4.92 -2.27
C ASN A 71 -0.49 -4.91 -2.78
N GLN A 72 -0.72 -4.38 -3.97
CA GLN A 72 -2.00 -4.57 -4.65
C GLN A 72 -2.32 -6.07 -4.83
N ALA A 73 -3.52 -6.46 -4.41
CA ALA A 73 -4.05 -7.81 -4.53
C ALA A 73 -4.23 -8.24 -5.99
#